data_AF-I6CK60-F1
#
_entry.id   AF-I6CK60-F1
#
_cell.length_a   1.000
_cell.length_b   1.000
_cell.length_c   1.000
_cell.angle_alpha   90.00
_cell.angle_beta   90.00
_cell.angle_gamma   90.00
#
_symmetry.space_group_name_H-M   'P 1'
#
loop_
_entity.id
_entity.type
_entity.pdbx_description
1 polymer ?
#
loop_
_entity_poly.entity_id
_entity_poly.type
_entity_poly.pdbx_seq_one_letter_code
_entity_poly.pdbx_strand_id
1 'polypeptide(L)'
;MAHVFGERTLATLERLMSLLSAFEVVVWMTDGWPLYESRLKGKLHVISKRYTQRIERHNLNLRQHLARLGRKSLSFSKSVELHDKVIGHYLNIKHYQ
;
A
#
# COMPACT_ATOMS: atom_id res chain seq x y z
N MET A 1 -0.49 10.28 -5.99
CA MET A 1 0.12 9.05 -5.44
C MET A 1 -0.66 7.85 -5.94
N ALA A 2 0.00 6.82 -6.48
CA ALA A 2 -0.63 5.57 -6.91
C ALA A 2 -0.34 4.46 -5.88
N HIS A 3 -1.38 3.79 -5.39
CA HIS A 3 -1.28 2.66 -4.48
C HIS A 3 -2.52 1.76 -4.66
N VAL A 4 -2.42 0.50 -4.25
CA VAL A 4 -3.52 -0.47 -4.30
C VAL A 4 -3.50 -1.29 -3.01
N PHE A 5 -4.67 -1.43 -2.37
CA PHE A 5 -4.86 -2.39 -1.28
C PHE A 5 -5.19 -3.76 -1.83
N GLY A 6 -4.56 -4.79 -1.26
CA GLY A 6 -4.80 -6.17 -1.64
C GLY A 6 -3.70 -7.09 -1.12
N GLU A 7 -3.89 -8.39 -1.36
CA GLU A 7 -2.87 -9.39 -1.11
C GLU A 7 -1.70 -9.26 -2.08
N ARG A 8 -0.58 -9.89 -1.72
CA ARG A 8 0.63 -9.97 -2.56
C ARG A 8 0.42 -11.00 -3.68
N THR A 9 -0.44 -10.64 -4.63
CA THR A 9 -0.83 -11.46 -5.80
C THR A 9 -0.57 -10.72 -7.11
N LEU A 10 -0.54 -11.45 -8.23
CA LEU A 10 -0.37 -10.88 -9.55
C LEU A 10 -1.48 -9.88 -9.89
N ALA A 11 -2.73 -10.18 -9.55
CA ALA A 11 -3.87 -9.31 -9.82
C ALA A 11 -3.75 -7.94 -9.14
N THR A 12 -3.28 -7.91 -7.89
CA THR A 12 -3.02 -6.65 -7.16
C THR A 12 -1.88 -5.87 -7.82
N LEU A 13 -0.82 -6.57 -8.26
CA LEU A 13 0.29 -5.95 -8.98
C LEU A 13 -0.18 -5.33 -10.30
N GLU A 14 -1.01 -6.03 -11.09
CA GLU A 14 -1.51 -5.53 -12.37
C GLU A 14 -2.37 -4.27 -12.21
N ARG A 15 -3.21 -4.22 -11.17
CA ARG A 15 -3.94 -2.99 -10.81
C ARG A 15 -2.99 -1.84 -10.50
N LEU A 16 -1.92 -2.09 -9.76
CA LEU A 16 -0.91 -1.08 -9.45
C LEU A 16 -0.18 -0.61 -10.72
N MET A 17 0.20 -1.54 -11.59
CA MET A 17 0.85 -1.23 -12.87
C MET A 17 -0.04 -0.38 -13.78
N SER A 18 -1.35 -0.66 -13.81
CA SER A 18 -2.33 0.15 -14.54
C SER A 18 -2.38 1.59 -14.03
N LEU A 19 -2.43 1.80 -12.72
CA LEU A 19 -2.38 3.14 -12.13
C LEU A 19 -1.05 3.86 -12.42
N LEU A 20 0.05 3.13 -12.41
CA LEU A 20 1.38 3.67 -12.69
C LEU A 20 1.59 4.00 -14.17
N SER A 21 0.76 3.49 -15.09
CA SER A 21 0.88 3.78 -16.53
C SER A 21 0.67 5.25 -16.88
N ALA A 22 -0.04 6.00 -16.04
CA ALA A 22 -0.21 7.44 -16.19
C ALA A 22 1.07 8.26 -15.83
N PHE A 23 2.10 7.60 -15.30
CA PHE A 23 3.35 8.23 -14.88
C PHE A 23 4.51 7.76 -15.76
N GLU A 24 5.41 8.66 -16.11
CA GLU A 24 6.66 8.33 -16.77
C GLU A 24 7.69 7.81 -15.75
N VAL A 25 7.51 6.55 -15.32
CA VAL A 25 8.37 5.94 -14.30
C VAL A 25 9.68 5.46 -14.92
N VAL A 26 10.75 6.23 -14.71
CA VAL A 26 12.09 5.94 -15.23
C VAL A 26 12.84 4.87 -14.43
N VAL A 27 12.68 4.85 -13.10
CA VAL A 27 13.40 3.95 -12.19
C VAL A 27 12.43 3.20 -11.30
N TRP A 28 12.62 1.88 -11.22
CA TRP A 28 11.83 1.00 -10.37
C TRP A 28 12.70 0.52 -9.21
N MET A 29 12.29 0.81 -7.98
CA MET A 29 13.00 0.38 -6.77
C MET A 29 12.10 -0.57 -5.98
N THR A 30 12.49 -1.83 -5.82
CA THR A 30 11.65 -2.84 -5.16
C THR A 30 12.43 -3.74 -4.19
N ASP A 31 11.68 -4.50 -3.39
CA ASP A 31 12.19 -5.47 -2.41
C ASP A 31 12.64 -6.81 -3.04
N GLY A 32 12.56 -6.95 -4.36
CA GLY A 32 12.97 -8.17 -5.07
C GLY A 32 11.94 -9.29 -5.11
N TRP A 33 10.64 -8.99 -4.96
CA TRP A 33 9.60 -10.01 -5.18
C TRP A 33 9.69 -10.65 -6.58
N PRO A 34 9.63 -12.00 -6.71
CA PRO A 34 9.77 -12.65 -8.02
C PRO A 34 8.75 -12.22 -9.08
N LEU A 35 7.53 -11.83 -8.70
CA LEU A 35 6.54 -11.37 -9.69
C LEU A 35 6.93 -10.06 -10.39
N TYR A 36 7.79 -9.24 -9.76
CA TYR A 36 8.29 -8.03 -10.40
C TYR A 36 9.19 -8.34 -11.61
N GLU A 37 9.94 -9.44 -11.59
CA GLU A 37 10.88 -9.77 -12.67
C GLU A 37 10.19 -9.85 -14.02
N SER A 38 9.00 -10.47 -14.07
CA SER A 38 8.21 -10.59 -15.30
C SER A 38 7.67 -9.26 -15.83
N ARG A 39 7.31 -8.32 -14.94
CA ARG A 39 6.63 -7.06 -15.28
C ARG A 39 7.58 -5.87 -15.43
N LEU A 40 8.78 -5.97 -14.87
CA LEU A 40 9.83 -4.96 -14.93
C LEU A 40 10.99 -5.37 -15.85
N LYS A 41 10.89 -6.51 -16.55
CA LYS A 41 11.87 -6.92 -17.56
C LYS A 41 12.09 -5.80 -18.58
N GLY A 42 13.35 -5.45 -18.81
CA GLY A 42 13.74 -4.38 -19.73
C GLY A 42 13.59 -2.96 -19.17
N LYS A 43 13.12 -2.79 -17.93
CA LYS A 43 13.10 -1.50 -17.23
C LYS A 43 14.32 -1.36 -16.33
N LEU A 44 14.68 -0.12 -15.99
CA LEU A 44 15.71 0.14 -14.98
C LEU A 44 15.16 -0.23 -13.60
N HIS A 45 15.47 -1.46 -13.17
CA HIS A 45 14.99 -2.06 -11.93
C HIS A 45 16.15 -2.27 -10.95
N VAL A 46 16.09 -1.58 -9.81
CA VAL A 46 17.04 -1.68 -8.71
C VAL A 46 16.38 -2.43 -7.56
N ILE A 47 16.91 -3.62 -7.25
CA ILE A 47 16.50 -4.38 -6.08
C ILE A 47 17.36 -3.94 -4.90
N SER A 48 16.77 -3.22 -3.94
CA SER A 48 17.49 -2.78 -2.76
C SER A 48 16.55 -2.36 -1.65
N LYS A 49 16.90 -2.73 -0.41
CA LYS A 49 16.23 -2.23 0.79
C LYS A 49 16.58 -0.78 1.13
N ARG A 50 17.61 -0.19 0.51
CA ARG A 50 18.08 1.17 0.84
C ARG A 50 17.00 2.22 0.56
N TYR A 51 16.24 2.04 -0.52
CA TYR A 51 15.26 3.02 -0.99
C TYR A 51 13.81 2.68 -0.62
N THR A 52 13.55 1.48 -0.09
CA THR A 52 12.19 1.02 0.27
C THR A 52 11.84 1.23 1.75
N GLN A 53 12.80 1.61 2.60
CA GLN A 53 12.56 1.77 4.05
C GLN A 53 11.37 2.67 4.39
N ARG A 54 11.24 3.80 3.69
CA ARG A 54 10.18 4.78 3.96
C ARG A 54 8.78 4.21 3.67
N ILE A 55 8.62 3.55 2.52
CA ILE A 55 7.32 2.96 2.14
C ILE A 55 7.00 1.73 3.00
N GLU A 56 8.00 0.93 3.35
CA GLU A 56 7.85 -0.19 4.28
C GLU A 56 7.38 0.28 5.66
N ARG A 57 7.99 1.34 6.20
CA ARG A 57 7.58 1.96 7.47
C ARG A 57 6.18 2.53 7.41
N HIS A 58 5.82 3.20 6.30
CA HIS A 58 4.48 3.73 6.09
C HIS A 58 3.42 2.62 6.11
N ASN A 59 3.67 1.54 5.38
CA ASN A 59 2.79 0.36 5.35
C ASN A 59 2.69 -0.34 6.72
N LEU A 60 3.79 -0.40 7.47
CA LEU A 60 3.81 -0.96 8.83
C LEU A 60 2.93 -0.13 9.77
N ASN A 61 3.09 1.21 9.77
CA ASN A 61 2.30 2.10 10.60
C ASN A 61 0.81 1.99 10.28
N LEU A 62 0.45 1.96 8.99
CA LEU A 62 -0.93 1.77 8.56
C LEU A 62 -1.51 0.47 9.14
N ARG A 63 -0.84 -0.67 8.95
CA ARG A 63 -1.32 -1.96 9.47
C ARG A 63 -1.50 -1.95 10.98
N GLN A 64 -0.55 -1.37 11.71
CA GLN A 64 -0.63 -1.25 13.16
C GLN A 64 -1.83 -0.39 13.58
N HIS A 65 -2.06 0.75 12.94
CA HIS A 65 -3.16 1.63 13.28
C HIS A 65 -4.53 1.04 12.93
N LEU A 66 -4.68 0.39 11.76
CA LEU A 66 -5.89 -0.35 11.41
C LEU A 66 -6.17 -1.48 12.40
N ALA A 67 -5.14 -2.24 12.80
CA ALA A 67 -5.28 -3.25 13.84
C ALA A 67 -5.77 -2.66 15.16
N ARG A 68 -5.29 -1.45 15.54
CA ARG A 68 -5.76 -0.75 16.74
C ARG A 68 -7.22 -0.31 16.64
N LEU A 69 -7.65 0.22 15.49
CA LEU A 69 -9.04 0.62 15.23
C LEU A 69 -9.99 -0.59 15.29
N GLY A 70 -9.56 -1.76 14.83
CA GLY A 70 -10.34 -2.99 14.90
C GLY A 70 -10.42 -3.66 16.28
N ARG A 71 -9.71 -3.17 17.31
CA ARG A 71 -9.77 -3.76 18.66
C ARG A 71 -11.09 -3.39 19.34
N LYS A 72 -11.84 -4.42 19.75
CA LYS A 72 -13.11 -4.28 20.47
C LYS A 72 -12.86 -3.80 21.91
N SER A 73 -13.09 -2.51 22.16
CA SER A 73 -13.12 -1.90 23.49
C SER A 73 -14.54 -1.51 23.89
N LEU A 74 -14.73 -0.95 25.09
CA LEU A 74 -16.02 -0.45 25.58
C LEU A 74 -16.66 0.59 24.65
N SER A 75 -15.86 1.36 23.92
CA SER A 75 -16.30 2.39 22.98
C SER A 75 -16.42 1.88 21.53
N PHE A 76 -16.35 0.57 21.30
CA PHE A 76 -16.39 0.00 19.95
C PHE A 76 -17.82 -0.02 19.40
N SER A 77 -18.06 0.72 18.32
CA SER A 77 -19.34 0.73 17.62
C SER A 77 -19.62 -0.62 16.94
N LYS A 78 -20.89 -1.05 16.91
CA LYS A 78 -21.33 -2.20 16.12
C LYS A 78 -21.70 -1.84 14.67
N SER A 79 -21.82 -0.54 14.37
CA SER A 79 -22.19 -0.08 13.03
C SER A 79 -20.99 -0.15 12.09
N VAL A 80 -21.12 -0.94 11.02
CA VAL A 80 -20.12 -1.04 9.94
C VAL A 80 -19.92 0.31 9.26
N GLU A 81 -21.00 1.05 9.00
CA GLU A 81 -20.94 2.37 8.37
C GLU A 81 -20.07 3.36 9.16
N LEU A 82 -20.13 3.31 10.49
CA LEU A 82 -19.31 4.17 11.33
C LEU A 82 -17.83 3.77 11.26
N HIS A 83 -17.53 2.48 11.20
CA HIS A 83 -16.16 2.01 10.99
C HIS A 83 -15.62 2.43 9.63
N ASP A 84 -16.41 2.30 8.56
CA ASP A 84 -16.01 2.71 7.21
C ASP A 84 -15.70 4.23 7.15
N LYS A 85 -16.54 5.06 7.77
CA LYS A 85 -16.31 6.51 7.87
C LYS A 85 -15.04 6.85 8.67
N VAL A 86 -14.83 6.20 9.80
CA VAL A 86 -13.64 6.43 10.65
C VAL A 86 -12.36 6.00 9.94
N ILE A 87 -12.36 4.83 9.29
CA ILE A 87 -11.22 4.32 8.52
C ILE A 87 -10.95 5.25 7.33
N GLY A 88 -11.98 5.67 6.59
CA GLY A 88 -11.85 6.59 5.47
C GLY A 88 -11.27 7.95 5.89
N HIS A 89 -11.77 8.52 6.99
CA HIS A 89 -11.25 9.76 7.56
C HIS A 89 -9.79 9.63 8.01
N TYR A 90 -9.46 8.52 8.68
CA TYR A 90 -8.11 8.22 9.10
C TYR A 90 -7.14 8.11 7.92
N LEU A 91 -7.52 7.39 6.84
CA LEU A 91 -6.70 7.27 5.64
C LEU A 91 -6.44 8.64 4.99
N ASN A 92 -7.46 9.50 4.93
CA ASN A 92 -7.31 10.85 4.40
C ASN A 92 -6.22 11.65 5.16
N ILE A 93 -6.27 11.65 6.50
CA ILE A 93 -5.35 12.44 7.32
C ILE A 93 -3.95 11.83 7.43
N LYS A 94 -3.84 10.50 7.49
CA LYS A 94 -2.58 9.82 7.87
C LYS A 94 -1.87 9.10 6.73
N HIS A 95 -2.54 8.90 5.60
CA HIS A 95 -2.02 8.13 4.48
C HIS A 95 -1.94 8.93 3.18
N TYR A 96 -2.79 9.93 2.98
CA TYR A 96 -2.80 10.75 1.76
C TYR A 96 -2.32 12.19 1.92
N GLN A 97 -2.28 12.73 3.14
CA GLN A 97 -1.54 13.96 3.50
C GLN A 97 -0.08 13.63 3.83
#